data_AF-A0A6V7TQB2-F1
#
_entry.id   AF-A0A6V7TQB2-F1
#
_cell.length_a   1.000
_cell.length_b   1.000
_cell.length_c   1.000
_cell.angle_alpha   90.00
_cell.angle_beta   90.00
_cell.angle_gamma   90.00
#
_symmetry.space_group_name_H-M   'P 1'
#
loop_
_entity.id
_entity.type
_entity.pdbx_description
1 polymer ?
#
loop_
_entity_poly.entity_id
_entity_poly.type
_entity_poly.pdbx_seq_one_letter_code
_entity_poly.pdbx_strand_id
1 'polypeptide(L)'
;MWSSTCQKCSWPDPDDLLEAGYSDASGNFQLKGSTVETTNIDVVLKVYHDCDDGIKPGSRKIKFKIPNSYVTEGQNPKKVFDIGTLNLETVFASEERELIVNKKRRNILFNWENELIDDIIF
;
A
#
# COMPACT_ATOMS: atom_id res chain seq x y z
N MET A 1 -13.62 -41.96 3.10
CA MET A 1 -12.80 -41.52 4.26
C MET A 1 -12.05 -40.29 3.85
N TRP A 2 -12.37 -39.15 4.48
CA TRP A 2 -11.71 -37.87 4.26
C TRP A 2 -10.30 -37.91 4.83
N SER A 3 -9.32 -37.36 4.11
CA SER A 3 -8.09 -36.87 4.73
C SER A 3 -7.58 -35.66 3.96
N SER A 4 -8.19 -34.51 4.26
CA SER A 4 -7.71 -33.19 3.88
C SER A 4 -6.59 -32.80 4.87
N THR A 5 -5.38 -33.31 4.68
CA THR A 5 -4.21 -32.69 5.30
C THR A 5 -3.84 -31.48 4.45
N CYS A 6 -4.37 -30.32 4.85
CA CYS A 6 -3.80 -29.04 4.45
C CYS A 6 -2.33 -29.08 4.84
N GLN A 7 -1.46 -29.24 3.84
CA GLN A 7 -0.02 -29.19 4.02
C GLN A 7 0.30 -27.83 4.61
N LYS A 8 0.69 -27.87 5.88
CA LYS A 8 1.19 -26.74 6.65
C LYS A 8 2.22 -25.99 5.81
N CYS A 9 1.84 -24.76 5.47
CA CYS A 9 2.59 -23.77 4.72
C CYS A 9 4.00 -23.63 5.31
N SER A 10 5.01 -23.94 4.50
CA SER A 10 6.42 -23.61 4.78
C SER A 10 7.00 -22.78 3.62
N TRP A 11 6.15 -21.90 3.11
CA TRP A 11 6.57 -20.70 2.42
C TRP A 11 6.32 -19.56 3.42
N PRO A 12 7.25 -18.62 3.68
CA PRO A 12 6.87 -17.43 4.43
C PRO A 12 5.68 -16.86 3.69
N ASP A 13 4.51 -16.75 4.35
CA ASP A 13 3.35 -16.12 3.73
C ASP A 13 3.86 -14.77 3.20
N PRO A 14 3.94 -14.58 1.87
CA PRO A 14 4.42 -13.33 1.34
C PRO A 14 3.38 -12.30 1.77
N ASP A 15 3.81 -11.24 2.47
CA ASP A 15 2.91 -10.20 2.99
C ASP A 15 1.75 -9.93 2.01
N ASP A 16 0.54 -10.29 2.42
CA ASP A 16 -0.63 -10.22 1.55
C ASP A 16 -0.96 -8.77 1.20
N LEU A 17 -1.25 -8.51 -0.09
CA LEU A 17 -1.85 -7.26 -0.50
C LEU A 17 -3.34 -7.27 -0.11
N LEU A 18 -3.71 -6.43 0.86
CA LEU A 18 -5.10 -6.33 1.31
C LEU A 18 -5.97 -5.54 0.31
N GLU A 19 -5.47 -4.37 -0.12
CA GLU A 19 -6.14 -3.46 -1.05
C GLU A 19 -5.08 -2.49 -1.61
N ALA A 20 -5.28 -2.01 -2.84
CA ALA A 20 -4.44 -0.96 -3.44
C ALA A 20 -5.33 0.05 -4.15
N GLY A 21 -4.98 1.33 -4.06
CA GLY A 21 -5.73 2.41 -4.69
C GLY A 21 -4.86 3.59 -5.04
N TYR A 22 -5.50 4.66 -5.49
CA TYR A 22 -4.88 5.95 -5.76
C TYR A 22 -5.63 7.04 -5.00
N SER A 23 -4.92 8.10 -4.61
CA SER A 23 -5.56 9.32 -4.13
C SER A 23 -6.34 10.01 -5.25
N ASP A 24 -7.40 10.71 -4.88
CA ASP A 24 -8.11 11.61 -5.80
C ASP A 24 -7.33 12.90 -6.06
N ALA A 25 -7.86 13.77 -6.93
CA ALA A 25 -7.25 15.06 -7.27
C ALA A 25 -7.11 16.04 -6.08
N SER A 26 -7.76 15.76 -4.96
CA SER A 26 -7.66 16.52 -3.70
C SER A 26 -6.75 15.83 -2.68
N GLY A 27 -6.10 14.71 -3.03
CA GLY A 27 -5.23 13.95 -2.14
C GLY A 27 -5.97 13.00 -1.18
N ASN A 28 -7.29 12.83 -1.31
CA ASN A 28 -8.04 11.93 -0.44
C ASN A 28 -7.98 10.49 -0.94
N PHE A 29 -7.98 9.53 -0.01
CA PHE A 29 -8.07 8.12 -0.33
C PHE A 29 -8.85 7.38 0.76
N GLN A 30 -9.45 6.26 0.39
CA GLN A 30 -10.08 5.34 1.32
C GLN A 30 -9.82 3.91 0.87
N LEU A 31 -9.20 3.11 1.72
CA LEU A 31 -8.87 1.72 1.44
C LEU A 31 -9.54 0.81 2.44
N LYS A 32 -9.92 -0.37 1.97
CA LYS A 32 -10.48 -1.44 2.79
C LYS A 32 -10.13 -2.77 2.14
N GLY A 33 -9.45 -3.63 2.89
CA GLY A 33 -9.15 -4.99 2.47
C GLY A 33 -9.38 -5.98 3.60
N SER A 34 -9.35 -7.27 3.25
CA SER A 34 -9.47 -8.37 4.21
C SER A 34 -8.66 -9.55 3.70
N THR A 35 -8.01 -10.28 4.61
CA THR A 35 -7.36 -11.56 4.31
C THR A 35 -7.91 -12.66 5.22
N VAL A 36 -7.68 -13.92 4.86
CA VAL A 36 -8.06 -15.10 5.64
C VAL A 36 -6.81 -15.60 6.37
N GLU A 37 -6.71 -15.24 7.64
CA GLU A 37 -5.54 -15.55 8.46
C GLU A 37 -5.91 -16.30 9.73
N THR A 38 -5.04 -17.21 10.15
CA THR A 38 -5.27 -18.02 11.37
C THR A 38 -4.90 -17.23 12.64
N THR A 39 -4.06 -16.20 12.50
CA THR A 39 -3.59 -15.34 13.59
C THR A 39 -3.94 -13.88 13.34
N ASN A 40 -3.66 -13.01 14.30
CA ASN A 40 -3.86 -11.58 14.12
C ASN A 40 -2.86 -11.05 13.07
N ILE A 41 -3.32 -10.16 12.19
CA ILE A 41 -2.53 -9.63 11.09
C ILE A 41 -1.82 -8.34 11.48
N ASP A 42 -0.61 -8.14 10.97
CA ASP A 42 0.12 -6.86 11.06
C ASP A 42 -0.18 -6.03 9.80
N VAL A 43 -0.98 -4.97 9.95
CA VAL A 43 -1.36 -4.12 8.82
C VAL A 43 -0.37 -2.97 8.63
N VAL A 44 0.08 -2.77 7.40
CA VAL A 44 0.99 -1.68 7.01
C VAL A 44 0.41 -0.94 5.81
N LEU A 45 0.23 0.37 5.95
CA LEU A 45 -0.04 1.27 4.83
C LEU A 45 1.29 1.63 4.18
N LYS A 46 1.45 1.28 2.90
CA LYS A 46 2.58 1.73 2.07
C LYS A 46 2.08 2.91 1.26
N VAL A 47 2.91 3.93 1.08
CA VAL A 47 2.58 5.12 0.29
C VAL A 47 3.74 5.32 -0.67
N TYR A 48 3.50 5.14 -1.96
CA TYR A 48 4.48 5.43 -3.00
C TYR A 48 4.19 6.81 -3.57
N HIS A 49 5.18 7.70 -3.69
CA HIS A 49 4.96 9.03 -4.27
C HIS A 49 6.22 9.57 -4.95
N ASP A 50 6.03 10.56 -5.82
CA ASP A 50 7.12 11.25 -6.54
C ASP A 50 7.16 12.76 -6.21
N CYS A 51 6.42 13.22 -5.19
CA CYS A 51 6.39 14.62 -4.76
C CYS A 51 7.79 15.12 -4.38
N ASP A 52 8.19 16.28 -4.92
CA ASP A 52 9.53 16.89 -4.79
C ASP A 52 10.71 15.92 -5.08
N ASP A 53 10.50 14.88 -5.89
CA ASP A 53 11.55 13.88 -6.14
C ASP A 53 12.45 14.20 -7.36
N GLY A 54 11.98 15.07 -8.25
CA GLY A 54 12.65 15.43 -9.49
C GLY A 54 12.73 14.26 -10.48
N ILE A 55 13.73 14.27 -11.37
CA ILE A 55 13.94 13.19 -12.35
C ILE A 55 14.86 12.14 -11.74
N LYS A 56 14.29 11.23 -10.94
CA LYS A 56 15.02 10.10 -10.37
C LYS A 56 14.28 8.78 -10.66
N PRO A 57 15.01 7.67 -10.85
CA PRO A 57 14.37 6.38 -11.13
C PRO A 57 13.68 5.79 -9.89
N GLY A 58 12.50 5.22 -10.08
CA GLY A 58 11.69 4.65 -8.98
C GLY A 58 10.94 5.71 -8.17
N SER A 59 10.19 5.27 -7.16
CA SER A 59 9.36 6.16 -6.34
C SER A 59 9.80 6.16 -4.88
N ARG A 60 9.52 7.26 -4.18
CA ARG A 60 9.69 7.36 -2.73
C ARG A 60 8.62 6.51 -2.06
N LYS A 61 8.96 5.83 -0.96
CA LYS A 61 8.09 4.89 -0.25
C LYS A 61 8.09 5.17 1.23
N ILE A 62 6.90 5.40 1.78
CA ILE A 62 6.68 5.57 3.22
C ILE A 62 5.87 4.38 3.73
N LYS A 63 6.14 3.94 4.96
CA LYS A 63 5.43 2.83 5.62
C LYS A 63 4.84 3.30 6.94
N PHE A 64 3.55 3.11 7.12
CA PHE A 64 2.86 3.36 8.39
C PHE A 64 2.29 2.05 8.94
N LYS A 65 2.70 1.68 10.15
CA LYS A 65 2.11 0.54 10.85
C LYS A 65 0.77 0.95 11.44
N ILE A 66 -0.30 0.25 11.05
CA ILE A 66 -1.63 0.49 11.58
C ILE A 66 -1.80 -0.27 12.89
N PRO A 67 -2.26 0.36 13.99
CA PRO A 67 -2.44 -0.34 15.25
C PRO A 67 -3.48 -1.46 15.14
N ASN A 68 -3.20 -2.60 15.78
CA ASN A 68 -4.08 -3.78 15.75
C ASN A 68 -5.49 -3.50 16.31
N SER A 69 -5.69 -2.40 17.05
CA SER A 69 -7.02 -1.96 17.52
C SER A 69 -7.98 -1.54 16.40
N TYR A 70 -7.48 -1.35 15.17
CA TYR A 70 -8.27 -1.05 13.97
C TYR A 70 -8.53 -2.29 13.12
N VAL A 71 -7.89 -3.42 13.43
CA VAL A 71 -8.13 -4.71 12.79
C VAL A 71 -9.34 -5.37 13.45
N THR A 72 -10.26 -5.89 12.65
CA THR A 72 -11.46 -6.56 13.15
C THR A 72 -11.72 -7.84 12.38
N GLU A 73 -12.27 -8.84 13.08
CA GLU A 73 -12.73 -10.06 12.44
C GLU A 73 -13.90 -9.80 11.49
N GLY A 74 -13.84 -10.44 10.32
CA GLY A 74 -14.82 -10.32 9.24
C GLY A 74 -14.36 -9.42 8.08
N GLN A 75 -15.14 -9.38 7.00
CA GLN A 75 -14.79 -8.65 5.76
C GLN A 75 -14.98 -7.13 5.87
N ASN A 76 -15.68 -6.64 6.90
CA ASN A 76 -16.02 -5.23 7.05
C ASN A 76 -15.34 -4.66 8.31
N PRO A 77 -14.48 -3.63 8.18
CA PRO A 77 -13.86 -2.99 9.33
C PRO A 77 -14.91 -2.26 10.16
N LYS A 78 -14.83 -2.37 11.50
CA LYS A 78 -15.73 -1.66 12.42
C LYS A 78 -15.26 -0.24 12.74
N LYS A 79 -13.99 0.07 12.46
CA LYS A 79 -13.36 1.37 12.71
C LYS A 79 -12.51 1.75 11.50
N VAL A 80 -12.48 3.05 11.21
CA VAL A 80 -11.60 3.62 10.18
C VAL A 80 -10.40 4.23 10.88
N PHE A 81 -9.19 3.90 10.42
CA PHE A 81 -7.98 4.58 10.82
C PHE A 81 -7.81 5.82 9.95
N ASP A 82 -7.86 6.99 10.57
CA ASP A 82 -7.60 8.27 9.90
C ASP A 82 -6.16 8.69 10.18
N ILE A 83 -5.34 8.75 9.13
CA ILE A 83 -3.95 9.18 9.22
C ILE A 83 -3.82 10.71 9.25
N GLY A 84 -4.90 11.44 8.98
CA GLY A 84 -4.93 12.88 8.82
C GLY A 84 -4.33 13.33 7.49
N THR A 85 -3.90 14.60 7.47
CA THR A 85 -3.27 15.22 6.29
C THR A 85 -1.77 15.22 6.44
N LEU A 86 -1.07 14.60 5.49
CA LEU A 86 0.39 14.53 5.47
C LEU A 86 0.95 15.34 4.31
N ASN A 87 2.00 16.13 4.56
CA ASN A 87 2.76 16.79 3.49
C ASN A 87 3.89 15.86 3.02
N LEU A 88 3.75 15.35 1.79
CA LEU A 88 4.67 14.40 1.16
C LEU A 88 5.90 15.06 0.52
N GLU A 89 6.00 16.39 0.50
CA GLU A 89 7.23 17.09 0.08
C GLU A 89 8.36 16.87 1.10
N THR A 90 8.00 16.71 2.38
CA THR A 90 8.96 16.53 3.46
C THR A 90 9.65 15.16 3.42
N VAL A 91 10.84 15.05 4.02
CA VAL A 91 11.57 13.78 4.14
C VAL A 91 11.19 13.10 5.45
N PHE A 92 10.66 11.88 5.36
CA PHE A 92 10.33 11.08 6.54
C PHE A 92 11.55 10.24 6.96
N ALA A 93 11.78 10.11 8.26
CA ALA A 93 12.96 9.39 8.78
C ALA A 93 13.02 7.91 8.36
N SER A 94 11.86 7.28 8.10
CA SER A 94 11.72 5.88 7.67
C SER A 94 11.35 5.75 6.19
N GLU A 95 11.70 6.76 5.40
CA GLU A 95 11.44 6.76 3.97
C GLU A 95 12.46 5.91 3.20
N GLU A 96 11.93 5.08 2.29
CA GLU A 96 12.71 4.21 1.42
C GLU A 96 12.51 4.62 -0.05
N ARG A 97 13.32 4.07 -0.94
CA ARG A 97 13.16 4.24 -2.39
C ARG A 97 12.98 2.88 -3.07
N GLU A 98 11.93 2.73 -3.87
CA GLU A 98 11.65 1.49 -4.58
C GLU A 98 11.86 1.65 -6.10
N LEU A 99 12.86 0.94 -6.63
CA LEU A 99 13.25 1.01 -8.05
C LEU A 99 12.39 0.11 -8.94
N ILE A 100 11.70 -0.87 -8.35
CA ILE A 100 10.85 -1.83 -9.05
C ILE A 100 9.41 -1.56 -8.64
N VAL A 101 8.82 -0.46 -9.11
CA VAL A 101 7.36 -0.40 -9.13
C VAL A 101 6.96 -1.31 -10.29
N ASN A 102 6.36 -2.45 -9.98
CA ASN A 102 5.81 -3.36 -10.99
C ASN A 102 4.68 -2.60 -11.71
N LYS A 103 5.02 -1.75 -12.70
CA LYS A 103 4.11 -0.97 -13.56
C LYS A 103 3.37 -1.92 -14.51
N LYS A 104 2.86 -3.04 -14.01
CA LYS A 104 2.13 -4.04 -14.76
C LYS A 104 0.67 -3.61 -14.93
N ARG A 105 0.48 -2.37 -15.42
CA ARG A 105 -0.71 -1.82 -16.08
C ARG A 105 -0.43 -0.36 -16.43
N ARG A 106 0.31 -0.14 -17.51
CA ARG A 106 -0.02 0.85 -18.54
C ARG A 106 0.96 0.65 -19.70
N ASN A 107 0.46 0.12 -20.82
CA ASN A 107 0.90 0.60 -22.12
C ASN A 107 0.49 2.07 -22.17
N ILE A 108 1.42 3.00 -21.96
CA ILE A 108 1.41 4.35 -22.52
C ILE A 108 2.87 4.83 -22.41
N LEU A 109 3.34 5.35 -23.53
CA LEU A 109 4.69 5.78 -23.82
C LEU A 109 5.18 6.80 -22.78
N PHE A 110 6.49 6.77 -22.53
CA PHE A 110 7.25 7.91 -21.99
C PHE A 110 6.88 9.18 -22.77
N ASN A 111 5.92 9.95 -22.27
CA ASN A 111 5.65 11.30 -22.73
C ASN A 111 6.09 12.26 -21.63
N TRP A 112 7.30 12.78 -21.82
CA TRP A 112 7.78 14.00 -21.22
C TRP A 112 6.98 15.17 -21.78
N GLU A 113 5.82 15.48 -21.20
CA GLU A 113 5.20 16.81 -21.21
C GLU A 113 3.86 16.74 -20.47
N ASN A 114 3.83 17.44 -19.33
CA ASN A 114 2.64 17.99 -18.67
C ASN A 114 1.64 17.00 -18.06
N GLU A 115 1.82 16.78 -16.75
CA GLU A 115 0.86 17.04 -15.67
C GLU A 115 0.95 15.97 -14.58
N LEU A 116 1.47 16.44 -13.46
CA LEU A 116 1.48 15.89 -12.11
C LEU A 116 0.16 15.18 -11.79
N ILE A 117 0.10 13.87 -12.05
CA ILE A 117 -0.70 13.00 -11.21
C ILE A 117 0.29 12.45 -10.20
N ASP A 118 0.23 12.98 -8.99
CA ASP A 118 0.87 12.38 -7.82
C ASP A 118 0.26 10.97 -7.66
N ASP A 119 0.83 10.00 -8.36
CA ASP A 119 0.39 8.61 -8.33
C ASP A 119 0.71 8.04 -6.93
N ILE A 120 -0.12 8.34 -5.93
CA ILE A 120 -0.03 7.70 -4.63
C ILE A 120 -0.54 6.28 -4.75
N ILE A 121 0.36 5.33 -4.94
CA ILE A 121 0.01 3.90 -4.89
C ILE A 121 0.08 3.46 -3.43
N PHE A 122 -0.86 2.62 -3.00
CA PHE A 122 -0.87 2.00 -1.67
C PHE A 122 -0.53 0.51 -1.72
#